data_AF-A0A1Y6BK10-F1
#
_entry.id   AF-A0A1Y6BK10-F1
#
_cell.length_a   1.000
_cell.length_b   1.000
_cell.length_c   1.000
_cell.angle_alpha   90.00
_cell.angle_beta   90.00
_cell.angle_gamma   90.00
#
_symmetry.space_group_name_H-M   'P 1'
#
loop_
_entity.id
_entity.type
_entity.pdbx_description
1 polymer ?
#
loop_
_entity_poly.entity_id
_entity_poly.type
_entity_poly.pdbx_seq_one_letter_code
_entity_poly.pdbx_strand_id
1 'polypeptide(L)'
;MAKSNSQRFDEALATLLQLGSSKNQAIYKAYLGVLEWLDSQASRSSAINTVGGKISLGKYSGNSPQLKEHRKAVRALLLLLATRYAKTNSELSKTGSSYKDYKSAIDTNKVIKELTNNSQGIVVSTSGIVVAPEIYISASQEFKLPDVALVLRTGRDKARDIVQKGHANLIAKGEDINYKMWFGDASPERMAQVKQNLEKVLKGIHSKSIYFKNALNKATWGTAMPQSFDTFMQEKYVSINLGDYFYTASGKHSKQKDFPQDKFDSTIKKNMKLQDQEKNVRSQFFQDIKADGADIAKLEKAMDEQIEKIKEQRKKNAAAFKSGGDVISYAGVIVHEATHNIVRTTDVEVSGYTMYGPNFCRWLAQNHPDKAVNNADSYRLYCEMFL
;
A
#
# COMPACT_ATOMS: atom_id res chain seq x y z
N MET A 1 -29.47 15.80 -16.69
CA MET A 1 -29.39 14.43 -17.24
C MET A 1 -29.62 13.42 -16.12
N ALA A 2 -30.29 12.30 -16.42
CA ALA A 2 -30.43 11.20 -15.47
C ALA A 2 -29.07 10.50 -15.30
N LYS A 3 -28.71 10.12 -14.08
CA LYS A 3 -27.50 9.32 -13.83
C LYS A 3 -27.61 7.94 -14.47
N SER A 4 -26.50 7.37 -14.94
CA SER A 4 -26.44 5.95 -15.31
C SER A 4 -26.64 5.05 -14.07
N ASN A 5 -26.83 3.74 -14.29
CA ASN A 5 -26.90 2.77 -13.19
C ASN A 5 -25.59 2.76 -12.38
N SER A 6 -24.44 2.68 -13.05
CA SER A 6 -23.12 2.75 -12.39
C SER A 6 -22.96 4.02 -11.56
N GLN A 7 -23.27 5.20 -12.13
CA GLN A 7 -23.19 6.48 -11.41
C GLN A 7 -24.09 6.55 -10.16
N ARG A 8 -25.23 5.83 -10.15
CA ARG A 8 -26.08 5.73 -8.95
C ARG A 8 -25.44 4.83 -7.89
N PHE A 9 -24.90 3.69 -8.31
CA PHE A 9 -24.20 2.76 -7.42
C PHE A 9 -23.00 3.45 -6.77
N ASP A 10 -22.15 4.09 -7.57
CA ASP A 10 -20.93 4.76 -7.10
C ASP A 10 -21.27 5.92 -6.15
N GLU A 11 -22.31 6.71 -6.45
CA GLU A 11 -22.79 7.77 -5.53
C GLU A 11 -23.24 7.18 -4.18
N ALA A 12 -24.02 6.09 -4.21
CA ALA A 12 -24.53 5.46 -3.00
C ALA A 12 -23.39 4.87 -2.16
N LEU A 13 -22.42 4.21 -2.82
CA LEU A 13 -21.25 3.64 -2.17
C LEU A 13 -20.35 4.73 -1.57
N ALA A 14 -20.09 5.81 -2.31
CA ALA A 14 -19.34 6.97 -1.81
C ALA A 14 -20.04 7.64 -0.63
N THR A 15 -21.38 7.66 -0.63
CA THR A 15 -22.17 8.19 0.49
C THR A 15 -22.04 7.31 1.75
N LEU A 16 -22.08 5.97 1.61
CA LEU A 16 -21.81 5.06 2.74
C LEU A 16 -20.43 5.32 3.33
N LEU A 17 -19.42 5.44 2.47
CA LEU A 17 -18.05 5.74 2.89
C LEU A 17 -17.98 7.08 3.64
N GLN A 18 -18.52 8.16 3.06
CA GLN A 18 -18.50 9.50 3.65
C GLN A 18 -19.19 9.55 5.02
N LEU A 19 -20.36 8.91 5.15
CA LEU A 19 -21.10 8.86 6.41
C LEU A 19 -20.38 7.99 7.46
N GLY A 20 -19.80 6.86 7.03
CA GLY A 20 -19.09 5.95 7.90
C GLY A 20 -17.77 6.52 8.41
N SER A 21 -16.99 7.15 7.53
CA SER A 21 -15.68 7.70 7.86
C SER A 21 -15.70 8.84 8.85
N SER A 22 -16.72 9.70 8.75
CA SER A 22 -16.75 10.94 9.51
C SER A 22 -17.46 10.81 10.86
N LYS A 23 -18.40 9.86 10.99
CA LYS A 23 -19.41 9.92 12.06
C LYS A 23 -19.88 8.58 12.63
N ASN A 24 -19.65 7.44 11.98
CA ASN A 24 -20.33 6.20 12.40
C ASN A 24 -19.64 4.91 11.93
N GLN A 25 -18.96 4.23 12.87
CA GLN A 25 -18.28 2.95 12.60
C GLN A 25 -19.22 1.86 12.06
N ALA A 26 -20.50 1.83 12.46
CA ALA A 26 -21.45 0.85 11.93
C ALA A 26 -21.68 1.08 10.43
N ILE A 27 -21.94 2.32 10.00
CA ILE A 27 -22.12 2.63 8.56
C ILE A 27 -20.85 2.30 7.76
N TYR A 28 -19.67 2.47 8.35
CA TYR A 28 -18.43 2.03 7.71
C TYR A 28 -18.38 0.50 7.51
N LYS A 29 -18.90 -0.30 8.45
CA LYS A 29 -19.08 -1.75 8.24
C LYS A 29 -20.06 -2.04 7.09
N ALA A 30 -21.12 -1.26 6.93
CA ALA A 30 -22.02 -1.40 5.77
C ALA A 30 -21.29 -1.13 4.45
N TYR A 31 -20.49 -0.07 4.37
CA TYR A 31 -19.63 0.18 3.20
C TYR A 31 -18.74 -1.04 2.88
N LEU A 32 -18.02 -1.56 3.88
CA LEU A 32 -17.18 -2.74 3.70
C LEU A 32 -17.98 -3.99 3.30
N GLY A 33 -19.16 -4.20 3.89
CA GLY A 33 -20.06 -5.29 3.54
C GLY A 33 -20.52 -5.22 2.09
N VAL A 34 -20.82 -4.03 1.57
CA VAL A 34 -21.18 -3.84 0.14
C VAL A 34 -20.00 -4.24 -0.76
N LEU A 35 -18.77 -3.87 -0.38
CA LEU A 35 -17.58 -4.25 -1.13
C LEU A 35 -17.34 -5.76 -1.14
N GLU A 36 -17.47 -6.41 0.02
CA GLU A 36 -17.39 -7.87 0.14
C GLU A 36 -18.46 -8.57 -0.70
N TRP A 37 -19.70 -8.07 -0.68
CA TRP A 37 -20.75 -8.57 -1.56
C TRP A 37 -20.36 -8.43 -3.04
N LEU A 38 -19.83 -7.27 -3.43
CA LEU A 38 -19.39 -7.00 -4.80
C LEU A 38 -18.30 -7.96 -5.27
N ASP A 39 -17.38 -8.32 -4.37
CA ASP A 39 -16.28 -9.24 -4.65
C ASP A 39 -16.75 -10.70 -4.76
N SER A 40 -17.87 -11.06 -4.12
CA SER A 40 -18.50 -12.39 -4.27
C SER A 40 -19.25 -12.58 -5.61
N GLN A 41 -19.41 -11.52 -6.40
CA GLN A 41 -20.16 -11.59 -7.66
C GLN A 41 -19.29 -12.09 -8.81
N ALA A 42 -19.85 -12.94 -9.66
CA ALA A 42 -19.19 -13.44 -10.87
C ALA A 42 -18.75 -12.32 -11.84
N SER A 43 -19.48 -11.19 -11.86
CA SER A 43 -19.13 -10.01 -12.65
C SER A 43 -19.46 -8.73 -11.88
N ARG A 44 -18.41 -8.00 -11.47
CA ARG A 44 -18.52 -6.74 -10.74
C ARG A 44 -19.28 -5.67 -11.54
N SER A 45 -18.97 -5.51 -12.83
CA SER A 45 -19.60 -4.51 -13.68
C SER A 45 -21.10 -4.81 -13.90
N SER A 46 -21.46 -6.07 -14.08
CA SER A 46 -22.85 -6.51 -14.18
C SER A 46 -23.60 -6.27 -12.86
N ALA A 47 -22.99 -6.62 -11.72
CA ALA A 47 -23.56 -6.41 -10.40
C ALA A 47 -23.81 -4.92 -10.09
N ILE A 48 -22.81 -4.06 -10.36
CA ILE A 48 -22.92 -2.60 -10.22
C ILE A 48 -24.07 -2.05 -11.05
N ASN A 49 -24.14 -2.42 -12.34
CA ASN A 49 -25.20 -1.95 -13.23
C ASN A 49 -26.59 -2.46 -12.80
N THR A 50 -26.67 -3.72 -12.34
CA THR A 50 -27.92 -4.32 -11.88
C THR A 50 -28.42 -3.61 -10.63
N VAL A 51 -27.61 -3.52 -9.57
CA VAL A 51 -28.00 -2.87 -8.31
C VAL A 51 -28.21 -1.37 -8.50
N GLY A 52 -27.39 -0.70 -9.31
CA GLY A 52 -27.55 0.70 -9.67
C GLY A 52 -28.90 1.02 -10.34
N GLY A 53 -29.48 0.05 -11.05
CA GLY A 53 -30.86 0.11 -11.55
C GLY A 53 -31.90 -0.01 -10.43
N LYS A 54 -31.70 -0.99 -9.52
CA LYS A 54 -32.60 -1.28 -8.39
C LYS A 54 -32.72 -0.12 -7.39
N ILE A 55 -31.66 0.65 -7.20
CA ILE A 55 -31.64 1.79 -6.25
C ILE A 55 -32.05 3.12 -6.89
N SER A 56 -32.68 3.08 -8.07
CA SER A 56 -33.22 4.28 -8.71
C SER A 56 -34.42 4.82 -7.95
N LEU A 57 -34.45 6.14 -7.76
CA LEU A 57 -35.54 6.86 -7.09
C LEU A 57 -36.50 7.56 -8.08
N GLY A 58 -36.32 7.30 -9.39
CA GLY A 58 -37.10 7.95 -10.45
C GLY A 58 -36.91 9.47 -10.52
N LYS A 59 -37.95 10.17 -11.01
CA LYS A 59 -37.99 11.64 -11.04
C LYS A 59 -38.29 12.17 -9.63
N TYR A 60 -37.32 12.88 -9.07
CA TYR A 60 -37.49 13.68 -7.85
C TYR A 60 -37.70 15.15 -8.27
N SER A 61 -38.77 15.77 -7.80
CA SER A 61 -39.01 17.21 -8.00
C SER A 61 -38.22 18.02 -6.97
N GLY A 62 -37.40 18.97 -7.45
CA GLY A 62 -36.58 19.85 -6.62
C GLY A 62 -35.08 19.68 -6.82
N ASN A 63 -34.31 20.75 -6.59
CA ASN A 63 -32.86 20.79 -6.80
C ASN A 63 -32.10 21.39 -5.60
N SER A 64 -32.74 21.49 -4.43
CA SER A 64 -32.06 22.04 -3.24
C SER A 64 -30.89 21.13 -2.81
N PRO A 65 -29.81 21.69 -2.27
CA PRO A 65 -28.69 20.91 -1.73
C PRO A 65 -29.13 19.86 -0.71
N GLN A 66 -30.05 20.22 0.18
CA GLN A 66 -30.58 19.32 1.21
C GLN A 66 -31.30 18.11 0.59
N LEU A 67 -32.06 18.32 -0.48
CA LEU A 67 -32.73 17.23 -1.19
C LEU A 67 -31.74 16.31 -1.90
N LYS A 68 -30.61 16.83 -2.39
CA LYS A 68 -29.54 16.01 -2.99
C LYS A 68 -28.90 15.11 -1.94
N GLU A 69 -28.57 15.66 -0.77
CA GLU A 69 -27.99 14.88 0.34
C GLU A 69 -28.98 13.84 0.87
N HIS A 70 -30.26 14.20 1.01
CA HIS A 70 -31.32 13.25 1.36
C HIS A 70 -31.37 12.08 0.36
N ARG A 71 -31.41 12.36 -0.94
CA ARG A 71 -31.44 11.33 -1.98
C ARG A 71 -30.21 10.42 -1.97
N LYS A 72 -29.03 10.99 -1.73
CA LYS A 72 -27.79 10.22 -1.58
C LYS A 72 -27.91 9.24 -0.41
N ALA A 73 -28.39 9.70 0.75
CA ALA A 73 -28.60 8.85 1.92
C ALA A 73 -29.63 7.74 1.65
N VAL A 74 -30.74 8.05 0.97
CA VAL A 74 -31.74 7.03 0.60
C VAL A 74 -31.14 5.98 -0.34
N ARG A 75 -30.37 6.40 -1.35
CA ARG A 75 -29.69 5.44 -2.25
C ARG A 75 -28.66 4.59 -1.52
N ALA A 76 -27.94 5.15 -0.55
CA ALA A 76 -27.01 4.41 0.30
C ALA A 76 -27.72 3.34 1.13
N LEU A 77 -28.88 3.67 1.73
CA LEU A 77 -29.73 2.70 2.42
C LEU A 77 -30.23 1.60 1.46
N LEU A 78 -30.76 1.98 0.29
CA LEU A 78 -31.22 1.00 -0.69
C LEU A 78 -30.11 0.10 -1.21
N LEU A 79 -28.89 0.65 -1.40
CA LEU A 79 -27.71 -0.13 -1.76
C LEU A 79 -27.38 -1.17 -0.69
N LEU A 80 -27.39 -0.76 0.58
CA LEU A 80 -27.15 -1.67 1.68
C LEU A 80 -28.18 -2.81 1.72
N LEU A 81 -29.47 -2.45 1.61
CA LEU A 81 -30.58 -3.39 1.61
C LEU A 81 -30.55 -4.35 0.42
N ALA A 82 -30.20 -3.87 -0.76
CA ALA A 82 -30.10 -4.68 -1.96
C ALA A 82 -28.98 -5.72 -1.89
N THR A 83 -27.86 -5.37 -1.25
CA THR A 83 -26.63 -6.17 -1.28
C THR A 83 -26.49 -7.06 -0.06
N ARG A 84 -26.69 -6.55 1.15
CA ARG A 84 -26.49 -7.31 2.40
C ARG A 84 -27.73 -8.04 2.89
N TYR A 85 -28.89 -7.55 2.50
CA TYR A 85 -30.18 -8.12 2.91
C TYR A 85 -30.94 -8.74 1.75
N ALA A 86 -30.36 -8.75 0.55
CA ALA A 86 -30.92 -9.34 -0.67
C ALA A 86 -32.38 -8.91 -0.95
N LYS A 87 -32.77 -7.69 -0.57
CA LYS A 87 -34.14 -7.22 -0.76
C LYS A 87 -34.53 -7.21 -2.25
N THR A 88 -35.75 -7.65 -2.52
CA THR A 88 -36.33 -7.68 -3.86
C THR A 88 -36.59 -6.26 -4.39
N ASN A 89 -36.76 -6.12 -5.71
CA ASN A 89 -37.06 -4.81 -6.32
C ASN A 89 -38.34 -4.16 -5.76
N SER A 90 -39.35 -4.98 -5.42
CA SER A 90 -40.60 -4.51 -4.83
C SER A 90 -40.36 -3.92 -3.43
N GLU A 91 -39.63 -4.63 -2.57
CA GLU A 91 -39.29 -4.14 -1.24
C GLU A 91 -38.43 -2.87 -1.30
N LEU A 92 -37.42 -2.83 -2.17
CA LEU A 92 -36.57 -1.65 -2.36
C LEU A 92 -37.39 -0.45 -2.86
N SER A 93 -38.32 -0.67 -3.79
CA SER A 93 -39.20 0.39 -4.29
C SER A 93 -40.13 0.93 -3.19
N LYS A 94 -40.67 0.05 -2.35
CA LYS A 94 -41.50 0.43 -1.20
C LYS A 94 -40.70 1.26 -0.21
N THR A 95 -39.50 0.82 0.17
CA THR A 95 -38.59 1.59 1.04
C THR A 95 -38.18 2.91 0.41
N GLY A 96 -37.84 2.94 -0.88
CA GLY A 96 -37.49 4.19 -1.57
C GLY A 96 -38.66 5.18 -1.61
N SER A 97 -39.88 4.68 -1.81
CA SER A 97 -41.10 5.50 -1.83
C SER A 97 -41.45 6.04 -0.44
N SER A 98 -41.24 5.26 0.63
CA SER A 98 -41.44 5.74 1.99
C SER A 98 -40.47 6.84 2.41
N TYR A 99 -39.44 7.15 1.61
CA TYR A 99 -38.57 8.31 1.83
C TYR A 99 -38.72 9.38 0.73
N LYS A 100 -39.69 9.23 -0.18
CA LYS A 100 -39.83 10.12 -1.35
C LYS A 100 -40.39 11.50 -1.03
N ASP A 101 -41.36 11.53 -0.12
CA ASP A 101 -42.10 12.75 0.23
C ASP A 101 -41.38 13.61 1.28
N TYR A 102 -40.31 13.05 1.84
CA TYR A 102 -39.52 13.67 2.87
C TYR A 102 -38.42 14.56 2.27
N LYS A 103 -38.49 15.87 2.56
CA LYS A 103 -37.64 16.88 1.92
C LYS A 103 -36.89 17.77 2.92
N SER A 104 -36.90 17.41 4.20
CA SER A 104 -36.26 18.19 5.27
C SER A 104 -34.98 17.53 5.79
N ALA A 105 -34.14 18.32 6.47
CA ALA A 105 -32.95 17.80 7.15
C ALA A 105 -33.28 16.76 8.24
N ILE A 106 -34.42 16.93 8.93
CA ILE A 106 -34.93 15.99 9.93
C ILE A 106 -35.14 14.61 9.30
N ASP A 107 -35.59 14.57 8.05
CA ASP A 107 -35.86 13.30 7.40
C ASP A 107 -34.62 12.60 6.89
N THR A 108 -33.58 13.35 6.50
CA THR A 108 -32.26 12.77 6.21
C THR A 108 -31.70 12.06 7.45
N ASN A 109 -31.89 12.62 8.65
CA ASN A 109 -31.46 11.97 9.89
C ASN A 109 -32.24 10.66 10.15
N LYS A 110 -33.52 10.58 9.77
CA LYS A 110 -34.28 9.32 9.86
C LYS A 110 -33.67 8.24 8.95
N VAL A 111 -33.32 8.60 7.71
CA VAL A 111 -32.65 7.67 6.77
C VAL A 111 -31.29 7.23 7.30
N ILE A 112 -30.49 8.15 7.85
CA ILE A 112 -29.19 7.83 8.44
C ILE A 112 -29.33 6.93 9.67
N LYS A 113 -30.35 7.15 10.51
CA LYS A 113 -30.65 6.29 11.66
C LYS A 113 -31.03 4.88 11.20
N GLU A 114 -31.89 4.76 10.20
CA GLU A 114 -32.28 3.47 9.61
C GLU A 114 -31.06 2.76 9.00
N LEU A 115 -30.24 3.49 8.25
CA LEU A 115 -28.98 2.99 7.73
C LEU A 115 -28.06 2.49 8.85
N THR A 116 -27.91 3.26 9.93
CA THR A 116 -27.10 2.87 11.10
C THR A 116 -27.60 1.57 11.72
N ASN A 117 -28.90 1.46 11.97
CA ASN A 117 -29.52 0.26 12.54
C ASN A 117 -29.27 -0.96 11.66
N ASN A 118 -29.51 -0.84 10.36
CA ASN A 118 -29.24 -1.89 9.37
C ASN A 118 -27.74 -2.15 9.18
N SER A 119 -26.85 -1.36 9.77
CA SER A 119 -25.40 -1.60 9.69
C SER A 119 -24.82 -2.29 10.92
N GLN A 120 -25.53 -2.29 12.07
CA GLN A 120 -25.01 -2.81 13.34
C GLN A 120 -24.75 -4.33 13.30
N GLY A 121 -25.62 -5.09 12.65
CA GLY A 121 -25.51 -6.55 12.53
C GLY A 121 -24.56 -7.04 11.43
N ILE A 122 -23.91 -6.13 10.69
CA ILE A 122 -23.02 -6.51 9.60
C ILE A 122 -21.69 -6.96 10.19
N VAL A 123 -21.49 -8.28 10.13
CA VAL A 123 -20.18 -8.90 10.34
C VAL A 123 -19.47 -8.88 9.00
N VAL A 124 -18.48 -8.01 8.88
CA VAL A 124 -17.54 -8.03 7.76
C VAL A 124 -16.49 -9.07 8.09
N SER A 125 -16.17 -9.97 7.14
CA SER A 125 -15.09 -10.93 7.34
C SER A 125 -13.81 -10.23 7.81
N THR A 126 -13.26 -10.67 8.94
CA THR A 126 -12.02 -10.15 9.53
C THR A 126 -10.77 -10.45 8.70
N SER A 127 -10.91 -11.18 7.58
CA SER A 127 -9.86 -11.42 6.59
C SER A 127 -9.75 -10.30 5.52
N GLY A 128 -10.42 -9.16 5.76
CA GLY A 128 -10.57 -8.01 4.88
C GLY A 128 -9.37 -7.06 4.76
N ILE A 129 -9.58 -5.96 4.03
CA ILE A 129 -8.76 -4.74 4.17
C ILE A 129 -9.55 -3.76 5.03
N VAL A 130 -8.86 -3.05 5.92
CA VAL A 130 -9.37 -1.86 6.59
C VAL A 130 -8.64 -0.68 5.96
N VAL A 131 -9.37 0.35 5.56
CA VAL A 131 -8.77 1.50 4.87
C VAL A 131 -9.16 2.75 5.63
N ALA A 132 -8.16 3.45 6.18
CA ALA A 132 -8.41 4.68 6.90
C ALA A 132 -9.09 5.70 5.97
N PRO A 133 -10.13 6.41 6.44
CA PRO A 133 -10.87 7.38 5.64
C PRO A 133 -10.05 8.34 4.79
N GLU A 134 -8.95 8.83 5.34
CA GLU A 134 -8.03 9.79 4.73
C GLU A 134 -7.42 9.27 3.42
N ILE A 135 -7.24 7.96 3.26
CA ILE A 135 -6.77 7.38 2.00
C ILE A 135 -7.80 7.61 0.90
N TYR A 136 -9.09 7.39 1.19
CA TYR A 136 -10.11 7.58 0.17
C TYR A 136 -10.22 9.04 -0.27
N ILE A 137 -10.04 9.97 0.67
CA ILE A 137 -10.06 11.40 0.38
C ILE A 137 -8.86 11.74 -0.52
N SER A 138 -7.62 11.46 -0.09
CA SER A 138 -6.43 11.78 -0.88
C SER A 138 -6.40 11.07 -2.22
N ALA A 139 -6.68 9.76 -2.26
CA ALA A 139 -6.62 9.02 -3.51
C ALA A 139 -7.72 9.42 -4.50
N SER A 140 -8.91 9.85 -4.04
CA SER A 140 -9.96 10.37 -4.93
C SER A 140 -9.71 11.82 -5.37
N GLN A 141 -9.20 12.68 -4.49
CA GLN A 141 -9.02 14.12 -4.77
C GLN A 141 -7.68 14.44 -5.44
N GLU A 142 -6.57 13.88 -4.94
CA GLU A 142 -5.22 14.17 -5.39
C GLU A 142 -4.81 13.28 -6.57
N PHE A 143 -5.06 11.96 -6.45
CA PHE A 143 -4.60 10.96 -7.43
C PHE A 143 -5.67 10.52 -8.42
N LYS A 144 -6.91 10.99 -8.26
CA LYS A 144 -8.08 10.68 -9.12
C LYS A 144 -8.30 9.16 -9.31
N LEU A 145 -8.00 8.35 -8.30
CA LEU A 145 -8.23 6.91 -8.32
C LEU A 145 -9.71 6.61 -8.03
N PRO A 146 -10.49 6.13 -9.01
CA PRO A 146 -11.93 5.97 -8.84
C PRO A 146 -12.32 4.80 -7.92
N ASP A 147 -11.45 3.79 -7.74
CA ASP A 147 -11.72 2.64 -6.87
C ASP A 147 -10.47 2.21 -6.07
N VAL A 148 -10.06 3.09 -5.15
CA VAL A 148 -8.97 2.88 -4.19
C VAL A 148 -9.13 1.56 -3.43
N ALA A 149 -10.37 1.25 -3.04
CA ALA A 149 -10.68 0.03 -2.31
C ALA A 149 -10.35 -1.21 -3.15
N LEU A 150 -10.72 -1.21 -4.43
CA LEU A 150 -10.41 -2.29 -5.36
C LEU A 150 -8.90 -2.41 -5.61
N VAL A 151 -8.18 -1.30 -5.75
CA VAL A 151 -6.72 -1.31 -5.89
C VAL A 151 -6.07 -1.96 -4.68
N LEU A 152 -6.46 -1.56 -3.47
CA LEU A 152 -5.90 -2.10 -2.22
C LEU A 152 -6.28 -3.58 -2.00
N ARG A 153 -7.51 -3.98 -2.35
CA ARG A 153 -7.91 -5.40 -2.30
C ARG A 153 -7.14 -6.23 -3.31
N THR A 154 -7.05 -5.77 -4.55
CA THR A 154 -6.28 -6.44 -5.61
C THR A 154 -4.81 -6.58 -5.22
N GLY A 155 -4.23 -5.52 -4.66
CA GLY A 155 -2.87 -5.53 -4.12
C GLY A 155 -2.71 -6.56 -3.00
N ARG A 156 -3.61 -6.58 -2.02
CA ARG A 156 -3.59 -7.56 -0.91
C ARG A 156 -3.71 -8.99 -1.43
N ASP A 157 -4.67 -9.26 -2.30
CA ASP A 157 -4.95 -10.62 -2.77
C ASP A 157 -3.80 -11.16 -3.62
N LYS A 158 -3.21 -10.30 -4.45
CA LYS A 158 -1.97 -10.62 -5.17
C LYS A 158 -0.80 -10.80 -4.21
N ALA A 159 -0.65 -9.96 -3.19
CA ALA A 159 0.41 -10.11 -2.17
C ALA A 159 0.31 -11.47 -1.45
N ARG A 160 -0.90 -11.89 -1.06
CA ARG A 160 -1.16 -13.23 -0.50
C ARG A 160 -0.71 -14.33 -1.44
N ASP A 161 -1.18 -14.27 -2.68
CA ASP A 161 -0.87 -15.25 -3.72
C ASP A 161 0.63 -15.38 -3.99
N ILE A 162 1.34 -14.26 -4.16
CA ILE A 162 2.78 -14.28 -4.47
C ILE A 162 3.63 -14.73 -3.27
N VAL A 163 3.25 -14.38 -2.04
CA VAL A 163 3.94 -14.89 -0.83
C VAL A 163 3.69 -16.40 -0.69
N GLN A 164 2.47 -16.87 -0.92
CA GLN A 164 2.14 -18.29 -0.90
C GLN A 164 2.95 -19.06 -1.94
N LYS A 165 3.02 -18.57 -3.18
CA LYS A 165 3.81 -19.18 -4.26
C LYS A 165 5.30 -19.15 -3.97
N GLY A 166 5.83 -18.04 -3.46
CA GLY A 166 7.23 -17.93 -3.04
C GLY A 166 7.58 -18.92 -1.93
N HIS A 167 6.76 -19.01 -0.88
CA HIS A 167 6.95 -19.98 0.20
C HIS A 167 6.89 -21.43 -0.30
N ALA A 168 5.91 -21.75 -1.17
CA ALA A 168 5.77 -23.08 -1.75
C ALA A 168 6.96 -23.45 -2.65
N ASN A 169 7.44 -22.51 -3.48
CA ASN A 169 8.63 -22.69 -4.30
C ASN A 169 9.87 -22.98 -3.44
N LEU A 170 10.08 -22.21 -2.37
CA LEU A 170 11.20 -22.41 -1.45
C LEU A 170 11.17 -23.77 -0.76
N ILE A 171 9.99 -24.24 -0.34
CA ILE A 171 9.82 -25.59 0.24
C ILE A 171 10.15 -26.67 -0.80
N ALA A 172 9.67 -26.51 -2.02
CA ALA A 172 9.78 -27.54 -3.05
C ALA A 172 11.20 -27.65 -3.63
N LYS A 173 11.89 -26.52 -3.80
CA LYS A 173 13.17 -26.45 -4.51
C LYS A 173 14.38 -26.15 -3.64
N GLY A 174 14.18 -25.63 -2.42
CA GLY A 174 15.27 -25.10 -1.61
C GLY A 174 15.98 -23.94 -2.32
N GLU A 175 17.30 -24.04 -2.48
CA GLU A 175 18.10 -23.08 -3.23
C GLU A 175 17.86 -23.24 -4.74
N ASP A 176 17.05 -22.36 -5.32
CA ASP A 176 16.92 -22.21 -6.77
C ASP A 176 17.53 -20.89 -7.27
N ILE A 177 17.48 -20.67 -8.59
CA ILE A 177 18.02 -19.44 -9.20
C ILE A 177 17.35 -18.17 -8.66
N ASN A 178 16.07 -18.24 -8.25
CA ASN A 178 15.36 -17.10 -7.69
C ASN A 178 15.80 -16.84 -6.25
N TYR A 179 15.98 -17.89 -5.44
CA TYR A 179 16.55 -17.74 -4.10
C TYR A 179 17.93 -17.09 -4.18
N LYS A 180 18.83 -17.66 -4.99
CA LYS A 180 20.21 -17.18 -5.12
C LYS A 180 20.27 -15.73 -5.61
N MET A 181 19.37 -15.34 -6.50
CA MET A 181 19.28 -13.97 -7.01
C MET A 181 19.01 -12.93 -5.92
N TRP A 182 18.17 -13.26 -4.93
CA TRP A 182 17.67 -12.28 -3.95
C TRP A 182 18.23 -12.43 -2.54
N PHE A 183 18.77 -13.60 -2.20
CA PHE A 183 19.33 -13.91 -0.88
C PHE A 183 20.78 -14.41 -0.90
N GLY A 184 21.35 -14.64 -2.09
CA GLY A 184 22.73 -15.10 -2.27
C GLY A 184 22.86 -16.62 -2.09
N ASP A 185 24.10 -17.08 -1.95
CA ASP A 185 24.37 -18.51 -1.73
C ASP A 185 23.68 -19.00 -0.46
N ALA A 186 23.06 -20.18 -0.52
CA ALA A 186 22.40 -20.75 0.64
C ALA A 186 23.38 -21.17 1.72
N SER A 187 22.93 -21.05 2.97
CA SER A 187 23.39 -21.83 4.11
C SER A 187 22.16 -22.41 4.80
N PRO A 188 22.28 -23.51 5.56
CA PRO A 188 21.14 -24.07 6.30
C PRO A 188 20.41 -23.01 7.14
N GLU A 189 21.15 -22.12 7.80
CA GLU A 189 20.63 -21.06 8.65
C GLU A 189 19.88 -19.99 7.85
N ARG A 190 20.48 -19.48 6.76
CA ARG A 190 19.83 -18.48 5.89
C ARG A 190 18.58 -19.04 5.22
N MET A 191 18.63 -20.28 4.74
CA MET A 191 17.50 -20.94 4.11
C MET A 191 16.34 -21.11 5.10
N ALA A 192 16.64 -21.58 6.31
CA ALA A 192 15.67 -21.72 7.39
C ALA A 192 15.06 -20.35 7.78
N GLN A 193 15.87 -19.30 7.86
CA GLN A 193 15.39 -17.95 8.17
C GLN A 193 14.43 -17.41 7.10
N VAL A 194 14.80 -17.49 5.82
CA VAL A 194 13.93 -17.01 4.72
C VAL A 194 12.62 -17.81 4.70
N LYS A 195 12.69 -19.14 4.85
CA LYS A 195 11.51 -20.01 4.93
C LYS A 195 10.60 -19.61 6.09
N GLN A 196 11.15 -19.48 7.30
CA GLN A 196 10.39 -19.10 8.48
C GLN A 196 9.77 -17.70 8.33
N ASN A 197 10.49 -16.76 7.72
CA ASN A 197 9.99 -15.42 7.49
C ASN A 197 8.83 -15.41 6.49
N LEU A 198 8.94 -16.12 5.36
CA LEU A 198 7.85 -16.26 4.41
C LEU A 198 6.62 -16.96 5.02
N GLU A 199 6.82 -18.00 5.83
CA GLU A 199 5.74 -18.68 6.56
C GLU A 199 5.01 -17.72 7.51
N LYS A 200 5.75 -16.95 8.29
CA LYS A 200 5.20 -15.95 9.23
C LYS A 200 4.46 -14.84 8.51
N VAL A 201 5.02 -14.31 7.41
CA VAL A 201 4.37 -13.30 6.57
C VAL A 201 3.08 -13.86 5.96
N LEU A 202 3.12 -15.08 5.39
CA LEU A 202 1.95 -15.76 4.85
C LEU A 202 0.86 -15.89 5.91
N LYS A 203 1.21 -16.41 7.10
CA LYS A 203 0.30 -16.54 8.23
C LYS A 203 -0.29 -15.18 8.62
N GLY A 204 0.53 -14.15 8.79
CA GLY A 204 0.08 -12.82 9.19
C GLY A 204 -0.88 -12.17 8.18
N ILE A 205 -0.55 -12.21 6.89
CA ILE A 205 -1.38 -11.63 5.83
C ILE A 205 -2.69 -12.45 5.64
N HIS A 206 -2.69 -13.77 5.90
CA HIS A 206 -3.89 -14.60 5.81
C HIS A 206 -4.80 -14.47 7.03
N SER A 207 -4.22 -14.45 8.24
CA SER A 207 -4.99 -14.50 9.49
C SER A 207 -5.50 -13.14 9.97
N LYS A 208 -4.96 -12.03 9.46
CA LYS A 208 -5.31 -10.68 9.90
C LYS A 208 -5.75 -9.79 8.74
N SER A 209 -6.55 -8.77 9.07
CA SER A 209 -6.82 -7.68 8.12
C SER A 209 -5.54 -6.87 7.86
N ILE A 210 -5.41 -6.30 6.66
CA ILE A 210 -4.43 -5.23 6.42
C ILE A 210 -5.11 -3.89 6.67
N TYR A 211 -4.54 -3.09 7.56
CA TYR A 211 -4.98 -1.72 7.80
C TYR A 211 -4.08 -0.75 7.04
N PHE A 212 -4.64 -0.13 6.00
CA PHE A 212 -3.98 0.91 5.23
C PHE A 212 -4.25 2.28 5.87
N LYS A 213 -3.18 3.07 6.06
CA LYS A 213 -3.21 4.49 6.44
C LYS A 213 -2.51 5.33 5.39
N ASN A 214 -2.71 6.64 5.41
CA ASN A 214 -1.98 7.54 4.53
C ASN A 214 -0.72 8.07 5.22
N ALA A 215 0.45 7.94 4.58
CA ALA A 215 1.67 8.62 4.96
C ALA A 215 1.72 9.99 4.24
N LEU A 216 0.75 10.86 4.53
CA LEU A 216 0.55 12.14 3.83
C LEU A 216 1.87 12.92 3.67
N ASN A 217 2.10 13.41 2.45
CA ASN A 217 3.26 14.23 2.06
C ASN A 217 4.62 13.52 2.18
N LYS A 218 4.65 12.19 2.02
CA LYS A 218 5.90 11.44 1.93
C LYS A 218 6.06 10.87 0.52
N ALA A 219 7.12 11.32 -0.14
CA ALA A 219 7.63 10.79 -1.40
C ALA A 219 8.23 9.37 -1.22
N THR A 220 7.38 8.41 -0.86
CA THR A 220 7.70 6.99 -0.64
C THR A 220 6.59 6.10 -1.23
N TRP A 221 6.86 4.82 -1.38
CA TRP A 221 5.86 3.81 -1.72
C TRP A 221 5.03 3.40 -0.50
N GLY A 222 5.68 3.18 0.63
CA GLY A 222 5.02 2.84 1.88
C GLY A 222 5.97 3.02 3.07
N THR A 223 5.41 2.84 4.26
CA THR A 223 6.15 2.55 5.48
C THR A 223 5.33 1.64 6.38
N ALA A 224 6.01 0.82 7.17
CA ALA A 224 5.42 0.09 8.28
C ALA A 224 6.37 0.10 9.48
N MET A 225 5.80 0.00 10.69
CA MET A 225 6.61 -0.08 11.91
C MET A 225 7.21 -1.48 12.02
N PRO A 226 8.55 -1.62 12.05
CA PRO A 226 9.17 -2.93 12.20
C PRO A 226 8.92 -3.50 13.60
N GLN A 227 8.53 -4.76 13.69
CA GLN A 227 8.30 -5.43 14.97
C GLN A 227 8.52 -6.94 14.89
N SER A 228 8.75 -7.57 16.03
CA SER A 228 8.89 -9.03 16.10
C SER A 228 7.57 -9.73 15.76
N PHE A 229 7.65 -11.00 15.35
CA PHE A 229 6.45 -11.79 15.06
C PHE A 229 5.55 -11.96 16.29
N ASP A 230 6.12 -12.12 17.49
CA ASP A 230 5.35 -12.29 18.72
C ASP A 230 4.60 -11.01 19.09
N THR A 231 5.25 -9.84 18.92
CA THR A 231 4.59 -8.53 19.05
C THR A 231 3.49 -8.39 18.03
N PHE A 232 3.77 -8.69 16.75
CA PHE A 232 2.78 -8.65 15.68
C PHE A 232 1.58 -9.55 15.97
N MET A 233 1.78 -10.73 16.58
CA MET A 233 0.68 -11.65 16.87
C MET A 233 -0.34 -11.07 17.86
N GLN A 234 0.05 -10.10 18.69
CA GLN A 234 -0.85 -9.37 19.58
C GLN A 234 -1.65 -8.26 18.86
N GLU A 235 -1.21 -7.83 17.68
CA GLU A 235 -1.88 -6.79 16.90
C GLU A 235 -3.20 -7.26 16.27
N LYS A 236 -4.09 -6.33 15.95
CA LYS A 236 -5.35 -6.67 15.26
C LYS A 236 -5.20 -6.76 13.73
N TYR A 237 -4.16 -6.12 13.19
CA TYR A 237 -3.99 -5.92 11.76
C TYR A 237 -2.51 -5.85 11.36
N VAL A 238 -2.23 -6.09 10.08
CA VAL A 238 -0.98 -5.67 9.43
C VAL A 238 -1.10 -4.18 9.12
N SER A 239 -0.28 -3.33 9.73
CA SER A 239 -0.38 -1.87 9.54
C SER A 239 0.56 -1.39 8.44
N ILE A 240 0.02 -0.77 7.39
CA ILE A 240 0.79 -0.22 6.28
C ILE A 240 0.39 1.25 6.06
N ASN A 241 1.35 2.16 6.10
CA ASN A 241 1.14 3.54 5.69
C ASN A 241 1.55 3.67 4.22
N LEU A 242 0.63 4.07 3.35
CA LEU A 242 0.87 4.24 1.92
C LEU A 242 1.41 5.64 1.66
N GLY A 243 2.53 5.73 0.94
CA GLY A 243 3.06 7.01 0.46
C GLY A 243 2.54 7.37 -0.93
N ASP A 244 2.95 8.54 -1.42
CA ASP A 244 2.44 9.10 -2.68
C ASP A 244 2.76 8.21 -3.89
N TYR A 245 3.91 7.52 -3.89
CA TYR A 245 4.30 6.66 -5.01
C TYR A 245 3.44 5.39 -5.09
N PHE A 246 2.82 4.93 -3.99
CA PHE A 246 1.90 3.79 -4.06
C PHE A 246 0.81 4.00 -5.10
N TYR A 247 0.29 5.21 -5.25
CA TYR A 247 -0.80 5.49 -6.17
C TYR A 247 -0.37 5.49 -7.64
N THR A 248 0.94 5.48 -7.91
CA THR A 248 1.52 5.27 -9.26
C THR A 248 1.97 3.82 -9.50
N ALA A 249 1.87 2.95 -8.48
CA ALA A 249 2.15 1.53 -8.61
C ALA A 249 1.20 0.87 -9.62
N SER A 250 1.53 -0.34 -10.06
CA SER A 250 0.72 -1.09 -11.01
C SER A 250 0.17 -2.39 -10.45
N GLY A 251 -0.91 -2.87 -11.05
CA GLY A 251 -1.39 -4.23 -10.81
C GLY A 251 -0.56 -5.32 -11.51
N LYS A 252 0.55 -4.98 -12.18
CA LYS A 252 1.43 -5.89 -12.94
C LYS A 252 2.79 -6.01 -12.26
N HIS A 253 3.62 -6.93 -12.75
CA HIS A 253 5.01 -7.06 -12.33
C HIS A 253 5.75 -5.72 -12.33
N SER A 254 6.60 -5.50 -11.32
CA SER A 254 7.46 -4.33 -11.26
C SER A 254 8.28 -4.20 -12.53
N LYS A 255 8.37 -2.98 -13.06
CA LYS A 255 9.23 -2.61 -14.18
C LYS A 255 10.29 -1.67 -13.65
N GLN A 256 11.44 -2.24 -13.35
CA GLN A 256 12.62 -1.48 -12.95
C GLN A 256 13.75 -1.76 -13.93
N LYS A 257 14.57 -0.76 -14.20
CA LYS A 257 15.69 -0.93 -15.13
C LYS A 257 16.72 -1.88 -14.54
N ASP A 258 16.93 -2.97 -15.25
CA ASP A 258 17.98 -3.93 -14.94
C ASP A 258 19.31 -3.49 -15.58
N PHE A 259 20.39 -3.44 -14.79
CA PHE A 259 21.72 -3.13 -15.27
C PHE A 259 22.62 -4.37 -15.23
N PRO A 260 23.57 -4.51 -16.18
CA PRO A 260 24.60 -5.54 -16.10
C PRO A 260 25.30 -5.50 -14.74
N GLN A 261 25.32 -6.66 -14.07
CA GLN A 261 25.72 -6.76 -12.66
C GLN A 261 27.17 -6.29 -12.46
N ASP A 262 28.09 -6.69 -13.34
CA ASP A 262 29.50 -6.28 -13.33
C ASP A 262 29.68 -4.76 -13.39
N LYS A 263 28.88 -4.09 -14.23
CA LYS A 263 28.88 -2.63 -14.38
C LYS A 263 28.30 -1.93 -13.16
N PHE A 264 27.20 -2.47 -12.62
CA PHE A 264 26.58 -1.96 -11.38
C PHE A 264 27.55 -2.11 -10.21
N ASP A 265 28.09 -3.31 -10.00
CA ASP A 265 29.07 -3.66 -8.96
C ASP A 265 30.29 -2.73 -8.98
N SER A 266 30.91 -2.55 -10.15
CA SER A 266 32.06 -1.65 -10.30
C SER A 266 31.72 -0.23 -9.89
N THR A 267 30.51 0.24 -10.22
CA THR A 267 30.13 1.63 -9.97
C THR A 267 29.68 1.85 -8.52
N ILE A 268 28.94 0.92 -7.93
CA ILE A 268 28.54 1.05 -6.53
C ILE A 268 29.76 0.97 -5.62
N LYS A 269 30.73 0.08 -5.89
CA LYS A 269 32.00 0.02 -5.14
C LYS A 269 32.79 1.34 -5.24
N LYS A 270 32.86 1.96 -6.43
CA LYS A 270 33.45 3.30 -6.60
C LYS A 270 32.73 4.35 -5.75
N ASN A 271 31.40 4.33 -5.74
CA ASN A 271 30.59 5.28 -4.97
C ASN A 271 30.70 5.09 -3.46
N MET A 272 30.76 3.85 -2.97
CA MET A 272 31.00 3.56 -1.56
C MET A 272 32.37 4.05 -1.12
N LYS A 273 33.42 3.84 -1.94
CA LYS A 273 34.76 4.39 -1.68
C LYS A 273 34.76 5.92 -1.61
N LEU A 274 34.03 6.59 -2.51
CA LEU A 274 33.86 8.05 -2.48
C LEU A 274 33.16 8.52 -1.20
N GLN A 275 32.18 7.75 -0.69
CA GLN A 275 31.50 8.07 0.57
C GLN A 275 32.41 7.89 1.79
N ASP A 276 33.28 6.88 1.80
CA ASP A 276 34.29 6.72 2.85
C ASP A 276 35.33 7.85 2.77
N GLN A 277 35.71 8.28 1.56
CA GLN A 277 36.55 9.47 1.38
C GLN A 277 35.87 10.73 1.94
N GLU A 278 34.57 10.93 1.70
CA GLU A 278 33.82 12.06 2.27
C GLU A 278 33.87 12.05 3.81
N LYS A 279 33.65 10.89 4.42
CA LYS A 279 33.75 10.73 5.89
C LYS A 279 35.16 11.05 6.39
N ASN A 280 36.19 10.57 5.71
CA ASN A 280 37.59 10.83 6.08
C ASN A 280 37.93 12.32 5.99
N VAL A 281 37.47 13.01 4.94
CA VAL A 281 37.65 14.46 4.78
C VAL A 281 37.01 15.22 5.96
N ARG A 282 35.78 14.85 6.36
CA ARG A 282 35.11 15.45 7.53
C ARG A 282 35.85 15.15 8.83
N SER A 283 36.27 13.90 9.04
CA SER A 283 37.03 13.51 10.22
C SER A 283 38.37 14.23 10.32
N GLN A 284 39.08 14.41 9.20
CA GLN A 284 40.34 15.15 9.15
C GLN A 284 40.11 16.62 9.51
N PHE A 285 39.09 17.25 8.95
CA PHE A 285 38.71 18.62 9.32
C PHE A 285 38.52 18.76 10.85
N PHE A 286 37.80 17.84 11.49
CA PHE A 286 37.61 17.86 12.95
C PHE A 286 38.88 17.63 13.76
N GLN A 287 39.89 16.98 13.19
CA GLN A 287 41.21 16.84 13.81
C GLN A 287 42.02 18.12 13.64
N ASP A 288 41.99 18.72 12.45
CA ASP A 288 42.77 19.91 12.11
C ASP A 288 42.30 21.14 12.90
N ILE A 289 40.99 21.32 13.13
CA ILE A 289 40.48 22.44 13.94
C ILE A 289 40.87 22.36 15.42
N LYS A 290 41.39 21.21 15.89
CA LYS A 290 41.91 21.06 17.25
C LYS A 290 43.36 21.52 17.38
N ALA A 291 44.05 21.78 16.27
CA ALA A 291 45.40 22.32 16.28
C ALA A 291 45.37 23.79 16.74
N ASP A 292 46.34 24.17 17.57
CA ASP A 292 46.45 25.54 18.06
C ASP A 292 46.78 26.50 16.91
N GLY A 293 46.12 27.66 16.88
CA GLY A 293 46.25 28.64 15.79
C GLY A 293 45.64 28.24 14.44
N ALA A 294 44.76 27.23 14.38
CA ALA A 294 44.10 26.83 13.15
C ALA A 294 43.19 27.94 12.57
N ASP A 295 43.37 28.23 11.27
CA ASP A 295 42.45 29.08 10.51
C ASP A 295 41.22 28.25 10.09
N ILE A 296 40.19 28.27 10.94
CA ILE A 296 38.97 27.48 10.76
C ILE A 296 38.29 27.79 9.43
N ALA A 297 38.22 29.06 9.03
CA ALA A 297 37.55 29.45 7.79
C ALA A 297 38.26 28.89 6.55
N LYS A 298 39.60 28.88 6.56
CA LYS A 298 40.39 28.25 5.50
C LYS A 298 40.21 26.73 5.46
N LEU A 299 40.19 26.07 6.62
CA LEU A 299 39.99 24.62 6.73
C LEU A 299 38.58 24.21 6.26
N GLU A 300 37.55 24.96 6.65
CA GLU A 300 36.16 24.72 6.25
C GLU A 300 35.99 24.86 4.75
N LYS A 301 36.54 25.93 4.15
CA LYS A 301 36.53 26.11 2.69
C LYS A 301 37.22 24.94 1.96
N ALA A 302 38.37 24.48 2.46
CA ALA A 302 39.10 23.36 1.85
C ALA A 302 38.35 22.02 1.99
N MET A 303 37.66 21.80 3.12
CA MET A 303 36.79 20.65 3.33
C MET A 303 35.62 20.67 2.34
N ASP A 304 34.93 21.79 2.21
CA ASP A 304 33.78 21.95 1.33
C ASP A 304 34.15 21.75 -0.15
N GLU A 305 35.27 22.32 -0.61
CA GLU A 305 35.78 22.11 -1.98
C GLU A 305 36.05 20.63 -2.29
N GLN A 306 36.56 19.87 -1.31
CA GLN A 306 36.78 18.43 -1.47
C GLN A 306 35.48 17.64 -1.46
N ILE A 307 34.55 17.97 -0.55
CA ILE A 307 33.24 17.32 -0.46
C ILE A 307 32.44 17.56 -1.75
N GLU A 308 32.45 18.76 -2.31
CA GLU A 308 31.74 19.05 -3.57
C GLU A 308 32.32 18.25 -4.74
N LYS A 309 33.65 18.12 -4.87
CA LYS A 309 34.28 17.24 -5.88
C LYS A 309 33.84 15.78 -5.73
N ILE A 310 33.76 15.29 -4.48
CA ILE A 310 33.29 13.93 -4.19
C ILE A 310 31.82 13.77 -4.61
N LYS A 311 30.96 14.73 -4.26
CA LYS A 311 29.53 14.73 -4.63
C LYS A 311 29.34 14.77 -6.15
N GLU A 312 30.09 15.60 -6.87
CA GLU A 312 30.06 15.65 -8.35
C GLU A 312 30.43 14.30 -8.97
N GLN A 313 31.48 13.65 -8.47
CA GLN A 313 31.89 12.34 -8.96
C GLN A 313 30.84 11.27 -8.66
N ARG A 314 30.23 11.28 -7.45
CA ARG A 314 29.12 10.38 -7.10
C ARG A 314 27.91 10.61 -8.00
N LYS A 315 27.57 11.87 -8.29
CA LYS A 315 26.49 12.24 -9.21
C LYS A 315 26.75 11.74 -10.63
N LYS A 316 27.99 11.88 -11.14
CA LYS A 316 28.40 11.36 -12.45
C LYS A 316 28.29 9.83 -12.53
N ASN A 317 28.73 9.14 -11.47
CA ASN A 317 28.61 7.69 -11.35
C ASN A 317 27.13 7.25 -11.29
N ALA A 318 26.29 7.95 -10.50
CA ALA A 318 24.87 7.65 -10.36
C ALA A 318 24.06 7.93 -11.63
N ALA A 319 24.46 8.92 -12.43
CA ALA A 319 23.81 9.24 -13.71
C ALA A 319 23.83 8.05 -14.69
N ALA A 320 24.82 7.17 -14.59
CA ALA A 320 24.87 5.93 -15.37
C ALA A 320 23.72 4.94 -15.03
N PHE A 321 23.08 5.11 -13.87
CA PHE A 321 22.06 4.22 -13.33
C PHE A 321 20.72 4.91 -13.07
N LYS A 322 20.48 6.08 -13.66
CA LYS A 322 19.19 6.76 -13.51
C LYS A 322 18.08 5.85 -14.02
N SER A 323 17.24 5.35 -13.12
CA SER A 323 16.07 4.57 -13.48
C SER A 323 15.01 5.51 -14.02
N GLY A 324 14.54 5.24 -15.24
CA GLY A 324 13.46 5.98 -15.85
C GLY A 324 12.15 5.31 -15.50
N GLY A 325 11.32 5.96 -14.69
CA GLY A 325 9.93 5.55 -14.46
C GLY A 325 9.77 4.16 -13.86
N ASP A 326 10.49 3.88 -12.76
CA ASP A 326 10.31 2.64 -12.01
C ASP A 326 8.84 2.50 -11.59
N VAL A 327 8.21 1.42 -12.02
CA VAL A 327 6.85 1.06 -11.61
C VAL A 327 6.97 -0.14 -10.70
N ILE A 328 6.51 -0.01 -9.46
CA ILE A 328 6.46 -1.11 -8.50
C ILE A 328 5.04 -1.68 -8.49
N SER A 329 4.86 -2.97 -8.23
CA SER A 329 3.52 -3.54 -8.12
C SER A 329 2.86 -3.21 -6.77
N TYR A 330 1.52 -3.07 -6.74
CA TYR A 330 0.79 -2.89 -5.47
C TYR A 330 1.07 -4.05 -4.50
N ALA A 331 1.13 -5.27 -5.04
CA ALA A 331 1.41 -6.48 -4.28
C ALA A 331 2.82 -6.42 -3.69
N GLY A 332 3.81 -5.99 -4.47
CA GLY A 332 5.19 -5.85 -4.05
C GLY A 332 5.36 -4.84 -2.92
N VAL A 333 4.72 -3.67 -3.01
CA VAL A 333 4.73 -2.71 -1.89
C VAL A 333 4.14 -3.37 -0.64
N ILE A 334 2.99 -4.03 -0.76
CA ILE A 334 2.35 -4.68 0.39
C ILE A 334 3.24 -5.77 1.00
N VAL A 335 3.91 -6.59 0.18
CA VAL A 335 4.85 -7.62 0.67
C VAL A 335 6.03 -6.98 1.39
N HIS A 336 6.63 -5.94 0.80
CA HIS A 336 7.73 -5.19 1.40
C HIS A 336 7.34 -4.68 2.80
N GLU A 337 6.26 -3.91 2.89
CA GLU A 337 5.81 -3.31 4.15
C GLU A 337 5.34 -4.37 5.17
N ALA A 338 4.69 -5.44 4.71
CA ALA A 338 4.29 -6.54 5.58
C ALA A 338 5.50 -7.26 6.19
N THR A 339 6.61 -7.38 5.46
CA THR A 339 7.82 -8.01 6.02
C THR A 339 8.40 -7.20 7.18
N HIS A 340 8.40 -5.85 7.11
CA HIS A 340 8.76 -5.02 8.25
C HIS A 340 7.84 -5.32 9.44
N ASN A 341 6.54 -5.26 9.20
CA ASN A 341 5.54 -5.30 10.26
C ASN A 341 5.36 -6.69 10.92
N ILE A 342 5.71 -7.77 10.22
CA ILE A 342 5.46 -9.14 10.68
C ILE A 342 6.76 -9.82 11.15
N VAL A 343 7.87 -9.61 10.43
CA VAL A 343 9.13 -10.35 10.66
C VAL A 343 10.34 -9.45 10.88
N ARG A 344 10.12 -8.15 11.13
CA ARG A 344 11.16 -7.17 11.44
C ARG A 344 12.31 -7.12 10.43
N THR A 345 12.02 -7.31 9.14
CA THR A 345 12.98 -6.92 8.11
C THR A 345 13.24 -5.41 8.22
N THR A 346 14.33 -4.97 7.61
CA THR A 346 14.76 -3.57 7.59
C THR A 346 15.02 -3.13 6.16
N ASP A 347 15.06 -1.83 5.95
CA ASP A 347 15.62 -1.24 4.74
C ASP A 347 17.13 -1.21 4.90
N VAL A 348 17.77 -2.30 4.48
CA VAL A 348 19.18 -2.51 4.77
C VAL A 348 20.01 -1.40 4.15
N GLU A 349 20.89 -0.81 4.96
CA GLU A 349 21.88 0.15 4.49
C GLU A 349 23.28 -0.48 4.47
N VAL A 350 24.00 -0.26 3.37
CA VAL A 350 25.44 -0.59 3.27
C VAL A 350 26.18 0.64 2.80
N SER A 351 27.14 1.08 3.61
CA SER A 351 27.93 2.30 3.36
C SER A 351 27.05 3.51 3.02
N GLY A 352 25.91 3.66 3.71
CA GLY A 352 24.95 4.76 3.54
C GLY A 352 24.15 4.76 2.23
N TYR A 353 24.08 3.61 1.55
CA TYR A 353 23.11 3.35 0.50
C TYR A 353 22.03 2.42 1.05
N THR A 354 20.76 2.82 0.95
CA THR A 354 19.63 1.92 1.21
C THR A 354 19.44 0.98 0.02
N MET A 355 19.32 -0.31 0.29
CA MET A 355 19.38 -1.38 -0.71
C MET A 355 18.03 -1.62 -1.40
N TYR A 356 17.48 -0.58 -2.03
CA TYR A 356 16.20 -0.63 -2.75
C TYR A 356 16.35 -0.97 -4.23
N GLY A 357 15.43 -1.78 -4.75
CA GLY A 357 15.35 -2.15 -6.15
C GLY A 357 16.24 -3.33 -6.53
N PRO A 358 16.04 -3.90 -7.72
CA PRO A 358 16.62 -5.17 -8.11
C PRO A 358 18.15 -5.15 -8.15
N ASN A 359 18.74 -4.08 -8.66
CA ASN A 359 20.20 -3.99 -8.80
C ASN A 359 20.91 -3.97 -7.43
N PHE A 360 20.39 -3.18 -6.48
CA PHE A 360 20.91 -3.14 -5.12
C PHE A 360 20.66 -4.46 -4.38
N CYS A 361 19.48 -5.07 -4.54
CA CYS A 361 19.19 -6.35 -3.89
C CYS A 361 20.06 -7.49 -4.41
N ARG A 362 20.34 -7.56 -5.71
CA ARG A 362 21.28 -8.55 -6.26
C ARG A 362 22.71 -8.31 -5.80
N TRP A 363 23.14 -7.04 -5.77
CA TRP A 363 24.43 -6.68 -5.20
C TRP A 363 24.53 -7.09 -3.73
N LEU A 364 23.48 -6.83 -2.95
CA LEU A 364 23.39 -7.18 -1.54
C LEU A 364 23.44 -8.71 -1.34
N ALA A 365 22.68 -9.46 -2.13
CA ALA A 365 22.68 -10.92 -2.12
C ALA A 365 24.08 -11.51 -2.41
N GLN A 366 24.80 -10.94 -3.36
CA GLN A 366 26.15 -11.41 -3.74
C GLN A 366 27.24 -11.04 -2.72
N ASN A 367 27.18 -9.84 -2.14
CA ASN A 367 28.28 -9.29 -1.34
C ASN A 367 28.01 -9.38 0.18
N HIS A 368 26.74 -9.45 0.60
CA HIS A 368 26.30 -9.49 2.00
C HIS A 368 25.01 -10.34 2.16
N PRO A 369 25.06 -11.66 1.87
CA PRO A 369 23.88 -12.53 1.93
C PRO A 369 23.24 -12.60 3.33
N ASP A 370 24.04 -12.41 4.39
CA ASP A 370 23.59 -12.26 5.78
C ASP A 370 22.68 -11.04 5.99
N LYS A 371 22.91 -9.96 5.24
CA LYS A 371 22.06 -8.77 5.26
C LYS A 371 20.87 -8.91 4.32
N ALA A 372 21.03 -9.59 3.18
CA ALA A 372 19.95 -9.79 2.21
C ALA A 372 18.73 -10.49 2.83
N VAL A 373 18.92 -11.49 3.69
CA VAL A 373 17.82 -12.17 4.40
C VAL A 373 17.09 -11.29 5.42
N ASN A 374 17.62 -10.11 5.74
CA ASN A 374 17.01 -9.10 6.60
C ASN A 374 16.45 -7.91 5.81
N ASN A 375 16.60 -7.88 4.49
CA ASN A 375 16.16 -6.78 3.63
C ASN A 375 14.72 -6.98 3.15
N ALA A 376 13.81 -6.05 3.45
CA ALA A 376 12.41 -6.15 3.04
C ALA A 376 12.26 -6.26 1.51
N ASP A 377 13.09 -5.53 0.78
CA ASP A 377 13.03 -5.48 -0.68
C ASP A 377 13.47 -6.79 -1.35
N SER A 378 14.35 -7.57 -0.71
CA SER A 378 14.72 -8.92 -1.17
C SER A 378 13.52 -9.87 -1.12
N TYR A 379 12.70 -9.81 -0.06
CA TYR A 379 11.46 -10.62 0.02
C TYR A 379 10.42 -10.19 -1.01
N ARG A 380 10.26 -8.87 -1.20
CA ARG A 380 9.40 -8.33 -2.25
C ARG A 380 9.79 -8.91 -3.60
N LEU A 381 11.04 -8.72 -4.01
CA LEU A 381 11.52 -9.10 -5.34
C LEU A 381 11.50 -10.62 -5.55
N TYR A 382 11.82 -11.40 -4.52
CA TYR A 382 11.67 -12.86 -4.57
C TYR A 382 10.22 -13.28 -4.80
N CYS A 383 9.27 -12.69 -4.07
CA CYS A 383 7.85 -13.02 -4.24
C CYS A 383 7.30 -12.51 -5.58
N GLU A 384 7.73 -11.34 -6.06
CA GLU A 384 7.27 -10.79 -7.34
C GLU A 384 7.60 -11.66 -8.56
N MET A 385 8.59 -12.57 -8.46
CA MET A 385 8.87 -13.59 -9.49
C MET A 385 7.66 -14.48 -9.81
N PHE A 386 6.62 -14.46 -8.98
CA PHE A 386 5.42 -15.29 -9.10
C PHE A 386 4.14 -14.49 -9.44
N LEU A 387 4.28 -13.21 -9.79
CA LEU A 387 3.22 -12.28 -10.19
C LEU A 387 2.97 -12.29 -11.71
#